data_AF-A0BKN9-F1
#
_entry.id   AF-A0BKN9-F1
#
_cell.length_a   1.000
_cell.length_b   1.000
_cell.length_c   1.000
_cell.angle_alpha   90.00
_cell.angle_beta   90.00
_cell.angle_gamma   90.00
#
_symmetry.space_group_name_H-M   'P 1'
#
loop_
_entity.id
_entity.type
_entity.pdbx_description
1 polymer ?
#
loop_
_entity_poly.entity_id
_entity_poly.type
_entity_poly.pdbx_seq_one_letter_code
_entity_poly.pdbx_strand_id
1 'polypeptide(L)' 'MQQAMKNKKKANNQDAAAVRCQRCLKYGHLTYECKNENVYLYRPSRKMQFKEKQLQYELNNVKPPEVPDAFDGD' A
#
# COMPACT_ATOMS: atom_id res chain seq x y z
N MET A 1 -34.06 -27.70 -26.98
CA MET A 1 -33.82 -26.43 -27.70
C MET A 1 -33.27 -25.44 -26.67
N GLN A 2 -31.99 -25.10 -26.76
CA GLN A 2 -31.31 -24.21 -25.81
C GLN A 2 -31.77 -22.76 -26.02
N GLN A 3 -31.84 -21.98 -24.93
CA GLN A 3 -31.52 -20.55 -24.87
C GLN A 3 -31.64 -20.09 -23.40
N ALA A 4 -30.56 -19.84 -22.66
CA ALA A 4 -29.49 -18.84 -22.78
C ALA A 4 -29.69 -17.74 -21.73
N MET A 5 -28.89 -17.86 -20.66
CA MET A 5 -28.80 -16.91 -19.55
C MET A 5 -28.38 -15.53 -20.05
N LYS A 6 -29.06 -14.47 -19.59
CA LYS A 6 -28.69 -13.07 -19.86
C LYS A 6 -28.54 -12.29 -18.56
N ASN A 7 -27.44 -12.54 -17.83
CA ASN A 7 -27.01 -11.63 -16.77
C ASN A 7 -26.21 -10.48 -17.37
N LYS A 8 -26.93 -9.42 -17.74
CA LYS A 8 -26.32 -8.17 -18.25
C LYS A 8 -25.87 -7.32 -17.07
N LYS A 9 -24.70 -7.62 -16.49
CA LYS A 9 -24.03 -6.67 -15.56
C LYS A 9 -23.62 -5.44 -16.36
N LYS A 10 -24.34 -4.33 -16.17
CA LYS A 10 -23.87 -3.01 -16.63
C LYS A 10 -22.71 -2.61 -15.72
N ALA A 11 -21.48 -2.62 -16.25
CA ALA A 11 -20.35 -1.97 -15.60
C ALA A 11 -20.70 -0.49 -15.47
N ASN A 12 -20.97 -0.07 -14.24
CA ASN A 12 -21.41 1.26 -13.92
C ASN A 12 -20.19 2.19 -13.98
N ASN A 13 -20.36 3.39 -14.52
CA ASN A 13 -19.38 4.49 -14.41
C ASN A 13 -19.01 4.83 -12.94
N GLN A 14 -19.69 4.21 -11.97
CA GLN A 14 -19.39 4.26 -10.54
C GLN A 14 -18.10 3.53 -10.15
N ASP A 15 -17.61 2.57 -10.95
CA ASP A 15 -16.32 1.92 -10.69
C ASP A 15 -15.16 2.90 -10.88
N ALA A 16 -15.30 3.90 -11.76
CA ALA A 16 -14.29 4.95 -11.96
C ALA A 16 -14.08 5.82 -10.71
N ALA A 17 -15.14 6.04 -9.91
CA ALA A 17 -15.04 6.82 -8.67
C ALA A 17 -14.22 6.10 -7.59
N ALA A 18 -14.22 4.76 -7.58
CA ALA A 18 -13.43 3.96 -6.64
C ALA A 18 -11.97 3.74 -7.12
N VAL A 19 -11.73 3.82 -8.42
CA VAL A 19 -10.39 3.60 -8.98
C VAL A 19 -9.48 4.78 -8.66
N ARG A 20 -8.39 4.47 -7.93
CA ARG A 20 -7.27 5.38 -7.70
C ARG A 20 -6.23 5.22 -8.80
N CYS A 21 -5.94 6.28 -9.53
CA CYS A 21 -4.88 6.27 -10.53
C CYS A 21 -3.50 6.14 -9.85
N GLN A 22 -2.68 5.17 -10.25
CA GLN A 22 -1.33 4.97 -9.70
C GLN A 22 -0.32 6.05 -10.12
N ARG A 23 -0.59 6.79 -11.20
CA ARG A 23 0.30 7.87 -11.69
C ARG A 23 0.13 9.17 -10.92
N CYS A 24 -1.10 9.66 -10.79
CA CYS A 24 -1.39 10.95 -10.14
C CYS A 24 -2.10 10.83 -8.78
N LEU A 25 -2.42 9.61 -8.35
CA LEU A 25 -3.02 9.29 -7.04
C LEU A 25 -4.42 9.90 -6.78
N LYS A 26 -5.06 10.48 -7.80
CA LYS A 26 -6.45 10.97 -7.78
C LYS A 26 -7.43 9.84 -8.11
N TYR A 27 -8.67 9.99 -7.65
CA TYR A 27 -9.78 9.11 -7.99
C TYR A 27 -10.45 9.55 -9.29
N GLY A 28 -11.22 8.67 -9.92
CA GLY A 28 -12.06 9.03 -11.07
C GLY A 28 -11.57 8.56 -12.43
N HIS A 29 -10.39 7.92 -12.54
CA HIS A 29 -9.86 7.42 -13.82
C HIS A 29 -8.84 6.29 -13.65
N LEU A 30 -8.72 5.47 -14.69
CA LEU A 30 -7.71 4.42 -14.80
C LEU A 30 -6.36 5.01 -15.25
N THR A 31 -5.27 4.30 -14.97
CA THR A 31 -3.89 4.79 -15.23
C THR A 31 -3.61 5.08 -16.71
N TYR A 32 -4.29 4.40 -17.62
CA TYR A 32 -4.13 4.59 -19.07
C TYR A 32 -4.77 5.90 -19.59
N GLU A 33 -5.77 6.46 -18.87
CA GLU A 33 -6.46 7.71 -19.23
C GLU A 33 -5.83 8.93 -18.55
N CYS A 34 -4.84 8.72 -17.69
CA CYS A 34 -4.23 9.78 -16.89
C CYS A 34 -3.41 10.73 -17.78
N LYS A 35 -3.92 11.95 -17.94
CA LYS A 35 -3.25 13.08 -18.62
C LYS A 35 -2.38 13.93 -17.70
N ASN A 36 -2.46 13.71 -16.39
CA ASN A 36 -1.67 14.44 -15.40
C ASN A 36 -0.22 13.93 -15.40
N GLU A 37 0.71 14.83 -15.11
CA GLU A 37 2.11 14.47 -14.86
C GLU A 37 2.28 13.63 -13.58
N ASN A 38 3.40 12.91 -13.50
CA ASN A 38 3.71 12.11 -12.32
C ASN A 38 4.04 13.02 -11.15
N VAL A 39 3.23 12.98 -10.09
CA VAL A 39 3.48 13.75 -8.88
C VAL A 39 4.50 13.00 -8.03
N TYR A 40 5.68 13.58 -7.85
CA TYR A 40 6.63 13.09 -6.84
C TYR A 40 6.15 13.53 -5.46
N LEU A 41 5.55 12.60 -4.72
CA LEU A 41 5.29 12.78 -3.30
C LEU A 41 6.46 12.22 -2.51
N TYR A 42 7.08 13.06 -1.68
CA TYR A 42 8.09 12.60 -0.74
C TYR A 42 7.53 11.51 0.17
N ARG A 43 8.17 10.33 0.18
CA ARG A 43 7.81 9.20 1.04
C ARG A 43 8.99 8.88 1.95
N PRO A 44 8.90 9.13 3.26
CA PRO A 44 9.99 8.80 4.17
C PRO A 44 10.19 7.29 4.18
N SER A 45 11.45 6.87 4.10
CA SER A 45 11.78 5.45 4.25
C SER A 45 11.37 4.96 5.64
N ARG A 46 11.19 3.64 5.79
CA ARG A 46 10.84 3.04 7.09
C ARG A 46 11.81 3.47 8.20
N LYS A 47 13.11 3.57 7.88
CA LYS A 47 14.14 4.08 8.81
C LYS A 47 13.97 5.56 9.15
N MET A 48 13.50 6.37 8.20
CA MET A 48 13.22 7.79 8.45
C MET A 48 11.98 7.97 9.34
N GLN A 49 10.95 7.15 9.16
CA GLN A 49 9.76 7.18 10.03
C GLN A 49 10.12 6.83 11.49
N PHE A 50 10.98 5.83 11.72
CA PHE A 50 11.44 5.50 13.08
C PHE A 50 12.34 6.55 13.74
N LYS A 51 12.88 7.51 12.98
CA LYS A 51 13.60 8.64 13.57
C LYS A 51 12.66 9.68 14.16
N GLU A 52 11.40 9.71 13.75
CA GLU A 52 10.40 10.59 14.34
C GLU A 52 10.14 10.15 15.79
N LYS A 53 10.44 11.03 16.74
CA LYS A 53 10.36 10.75 18.18
C LYS A 53 8.98 10.26 18.62
N GLN A 54 7.92 10.62 17.89
CA GLN A 54 6.54 10.21 18.16
C GLN A 54 6.24 8.75 17.74
N LEU A 55 6.98 8.21 16.77
CA LEU A 55 6.82 6.84 16.27
C LEU A 55 7.86 5.87 16.84
N GLN A 56 8.70 6.37 17.76
CA GLN A 56 9.66 5.53 18.48
C GLN A 56 8.91 4.66 19.47
N TYR A 57 9.11 3.35 19.33
CA TYR A 57 8.61 2.39 20.29
C TYR A 57 9.38 2.50 21.61
N GLU A 58 8.69 2.35 22.73
CA GLU A 58 9.25 2.52 24.08
C GLU A 58 10.43 1.57 24.36
N LEU A 59 10.44 0.39 23.74
CA LEU A 59 11.52 -0.59 23.91
C LEU A 59 12.81 -0.24 23.15
N ASN A 60 12.84 0.82 22.33
CA ASN A 60 14.07 1.24 21.65
C ASN A 60 15.20 1.61 22.64
N ASN A 61 14.85 1.98 23.87
CA ASN A 61 15.81 2.34 24.93
C ASN A 61 16.15 1.16 25.86
N VAL A 62 15.49 0.02 25.71
CA VAL A 62 15.72 -1.17 26.54
C VAL A 62 16.76 -2.04 25.84
N LYS A 63 17.85 -2.34 26.55
CA LYS A 63 18.88 -3.28 26.05
C LYS A 63 18.18 -4.62 25.74
N PRO A 64 18.37 -5.20 24.54
CA PRO A 64 17.84 -6.51 24.23
C PRO A 64 18.21 -7.53 25.32
N PRO A 65 17.30 -8.45 25.68
CA PRO A 65 17.64 -9.52 26.62
C PRO A 65 18.84 -10.28 26.09
N GLU A 66 19.78 -10.58 26.98
CA GLU A 66 20.94 -11.40 26.66
C GLU A 66 20.42 -12.81 26.37
N VAL A 67 20.29 -13.13 25.08
CA VAL A 67 20.05 -14.50 24.66
C VAL A 67 21.30 -15.30 25.00
N PRO A 68 21.18 -16.47 25.64
CA PRO A 68 22.33 -17.34 25.81
C PRO A 68 22.88 -17.63 24.41
N ASP A 69 24.21 -17.54 24.28
CA ASP A 69 24.90 -17.94 23.07
C ASP A 69 24.37 -19.32 22.69
N ALA A 70 23.80 -19.43 21.48
CA ALA A 70 23.24 -20.68 21.01
C ALA A 70 24.29 -21.76 21.26
N PHE A 71 23.92 -22.80 22.00
CA PHE A 71 24.78 -23.96 22.16
C PHE A 71 24.93 -24.56 20.76
N ASP A 72 26.03 -24.21 20.10
CA ASP A 72 26.51 -24.81 18.85
C ASP A 72 26.84 -26.27 19.17
N GLY A 73 25.80 -27.10 19.24
CA GLY A 73 25.93 -28.54 19.36
C GLY A 73 26.48 -29.06 18.04
N ASP A 74 27.64 -29.72 18.12
CA ASP A 74 28.28 -30.48 17.04
C ASP A 74 27.31 -31.40 16.28
#